data_AF-A0A497H8N0-F1
#
_entry.id   AF-A0A497H8N0-F1
#
_cell.length_a   1.000
_cell.length_b   1.000
_cell.length_c   1.000
_cell.angle_alpha   90.00
_cell.angle_beta   90.00
_cell.angle_gamma   90.00
#
_symmetry.space_group_name_H-M   'P 1'
#
loop_
_entity.id
_entity.type
_entity.pdbx_description
1 polymer ?
#
loop_
_entity_poly.entity_id
_entity_poly.type
_entity_poly.pdbx_seq_one_letter_code
_entity_poly.pdbx_strand_id
1 'polypeptide(L)' 'MRLLRIGDKKFDLDEKTLVMGILNVTPDSFSDGGLYYSIDKAVEHAKEMQKNGADIIDIGGESSR' A
#
# COMPACT_ATOMS: atom_id res chain seq x y z
N MET A 1 -25.60 7.98 -1.32
CA MET A 1 -24.80 6.77 -1.16
C MET A 1 -23.90 6.60 -2.37
N ARG A 2 -22.69 7.14 -2.26
CA ARG A 2 -21.62 6.99 -3.25
C ARG A 2 -20.80 5.76 -2.88
N LEU A 3 -20.92 4.70 -3.67
CA LEU A 3 -20.17 3.47 -3.46
C LEU A 3 -18.99 3.38 -4.44
N LEU A 4 -17.80 3.19 -3.90
CA LEU A 4 -16.61 2.82 -4.67
C LEU A 4 -16.41 1.30 -4.57
N ARG A 5 -16.24 0.63 -5.71
CA ARG A 5 -15.88 -0.78 -5.77
C ARG A 5 -14.43 -0.92 -6.24
N ILE A 6 -13.63 -1.64 -5.46
CA ILE A 6 -12.24 -1.99 -5.81
C ILE A 6 -12.14 -3.51 -5.69
N GLY A 7 -12.03 -4.19 -6.83
CA GLY A 7 -12.13 -5.65 -6.88
C GLY A 7 -13.47 -6.16 -6.31
N ASP A 8 -13.39 -7.04 -5.32
CA ASP A 8 -14.52 -7.61 -4.59
C ASP A 8 -14.98 -6.74 -3.40
N LYS A 9 -14.20 -5.72 -3.01
CA LYS A 9 -14.51 -4.82 -1.89
C LYS A 9 -15.40 -3.65 -2.32
N LYS A 10 -16.22 -3.18 -1.38
CA LYS A 10 -17.08 -1.99 -1.52
C LYS A 10 -16.79 -1.02 -0.39
N PHE A 11 -16.68 0.25 -0.71
CA PHE A 11 -16.46 1.34 0.24
C PHE A 11 -17.57 2.37 0.08
N ASP A 12 -18.22 2.72 1.19
CA ASP A 12 -19.17 3.84 1.22
C ASP A 12 -18.40 5.14 1.42
N LEU A 13 -18.41 6.00 0.40
CA LEU A 13 -17.72 7.28 0.41
C LEU A 13 -18.49 8.36 1.17
N ASP A 14 -19.74 8.10 1.56
CA ASP A 14 -20.52 9.00 2.40
C ASP A 14 -20.32 8.70 3.92
N GLU A 15 -19.79 7.52 4.28
CA GLU A 15 -19.58 7.08 5.67
C GLU A 15 -18.32 7.67 6.29
N LYS A 16 -17.19 7.65 5.56
CA LYS A 16 -15.90 8.18 6.04
C LYS A 16 -14.97 8.55 4.89
N THR A 17 -13.99 9.40 5.19
CA THR A 17 -12.82 9.58 4.33
C THR A 17 -11.97 8.31 4.33
N LEU A 18 -11.63 7.80 3.15
CA LEU A 18 -10.75 6.65 3.02
C LEU A 18 -9.28 7.08 3.05
N VAL A 19 -8.44 6.28 3.71
CA VAL A 19 -6.99 6.51 3.75
C VAL A 19 -6.29 5.53 2.83
N MET A 20 -5.48 6.05 1.90
CA MET A 20 -4.61 5.27 1.02
C MET A 20 -3.16 5.37 1.50
N GLY A 21 -2.57 4.26 1.94
CA GLY A 21 -1.16 4.17 2.28
C GLY A 21 -0.32 3.96 1.01
N ILE A 22 0.77 4.72 0.86
CA ILE A 22 1.67 4.63 -0.29
C ILE A 22 2.88 3.76 0.10
N LEU A 23 3.04 2.62 -0.58
CA LEU A 23 4.15 1.69 -0.40
C LEU A 23 5.04 1.67 -1.65
N ASN A 24 6.14 2.41 -1.59
CA ASN A 24 7.17 2.39 -2.64
C ASN A 24 8.17 1.27 -2.37
N VAL A 25 8.26 0.32 -3.30
CA VAL A 25 9.18 -0.82 -3.26
C VAL A 25 10.28 -0.57 -4.28
N THR A 26 11.17 0.40 -4.01
CA THR A 26 12.31 0.74 -4.88
C THR A 26 13.63 0.23 -4.31
N PRO A 27 14.62 -0.09 -5.16
CA PRO A 27 15.95 -0.55 -4.72
C PRO A 27 16.65 0.46 -3.79
N ASP A 28 16.42 1.75 -4.02
CA ASP A 28 17.05 2.88 -3.34
C ASP A 28 16.57 3.06 -1.89
N SER A 29 15.47 2.41 -1.52
CA SER A 29 14.86 2.49 -0.18
C SER A 29 15.44 1.45 0.80
N PHE A 30 16.18 0.46 0.30
CA PHE A 30 16.66 -0.69 1.07
C PHE A 30 18.06 -1.10 0.60
N SER A 31 19.07 -0.37 1.06
CA SER A 31 20.48 -0.69 0.83
C SER A 31 20.87 -1.95 1.61
N ASP A 32 20.68 -3.15 1.07
CA ASP A 32 21.39 -4.39 1.44
C ASP A 32 21.09 -5.54 0.44
N GLY A 33 21.73 -5.52 -0.74
CA GLY A 33 22.09 -6.75 -1.45
C GLY A 33 20.98 -7.57 -2.13
N GLY A 34 20.22 -6.98 -3.05
CA GLY A 34 20.08 -7.41 -4.46
C GLY A 34 19.69 -8.85 -4.89
N LEU A 35 19.49 -9.84 -4.02
CA LEU A 35 19.06 -11.19 -4.44
C LEU A 35 17.75 -11.67 -3.76
N TYR A 36 17.28 -10.92 -2.77
CA TYR A 36 16.00 -11.09 -2.09
C TYR A 36 15.36 -9.71 -1.93
N TYR A 37 14.93 -9.10 -3.04
CA TYR A 37 14.07 -7.91 -2.98
C TYR A 37 13.02 -8.17 -1.90
N SER A 38 12.97 -7.31 -0.88
CA SER A 38 12.37 -7.67 0.40
C SER A 38 10.84 -7.62 0.34
N ILE A 39 10.24 -8.50 -0.45
CA ILE A 39 8.80 -8.74 -0.53
C ILE A 39 8.27 -8.91 0.90
N ASP A 40 8.99 -9.65 1.74
CA ASP A 40 8.63 -9.83 3.14
C ASP A 40 8.57 -8.50 3.91
N LYS A 41 9.57 -7.61 3.78
CA LYS A 41 9.52 -6.28 4.42
C LYS A 41 8.41 -5.40 3.82
N ALA A 42 8.16 -5.47 2.52
CA ALA A 42 7.07 -4.74 1.87
C ALA A 42 5.70 -5.22 2.39
N VAL A 43 5.53 -6.53 2.55
CA VAL A 43 4.34 -7.15 3.13
C VAL A 43 4.19 -6.78 4.61
N GLU A 44 5.27 -6.79 5.39
CA GLU A 44 5.26 -6.36 6.79
C GLU A 44 4.84 -4.89 6.91
N HIS A 45 5.39 -4.01 6.08
CA HIS A 45 5.03 -2.60 6.06
C HIS A 45 3.57 -2.39 5.63
N ALA A 46 3.07 -3.12 4.62
CA ALA A 46 1.66 -3.09 4.23
C ALA A 46 0.73 -3.52 5.39
N LYS A 47 1.11 -4.56 6.13
CA LYS A 47 0.37 -5.02 7.32
C LYS A 47 0.39 -3.97 8.44
N GLU A 48 1.49 -3.26 8.62
CA GLU A 48 1.59 -2.15 9.58
C GLU A 48 0.69 -0.98 9.18
N MET A 49 0.72 -0.56 7.91
CA MET A 49 -0.18 0.47 7.39
C MET A 49 -1.65 0.11 7.61
N GLN A 50 -2.02 -1.15 7.35
CA GLN A 50 -3.37 -1.65 7.63
C GLN A 50 -3.71 -1.54 9.13
N LYS A 51 -2.80 -1.96 10.03
CA LYS A 51 -3.01 -1.84 11.49
C LYS A 51 -3.17 -0.37 11.93
N ASN A 52 -2.50 0.54 11.24
CA ASN A 52 -2.58 1.99 11.49
C ASN A 52 -3.80 2.65 10.82
N GLY A 53 -4.66 1.89 10.15
CA GLY A 53 -5.95 2.37 9.63
C GLY A 53 -5.98 2.72 8.15
N ALA A 54 -4.98 2.30 7.36
CA ALA A 54 -5.07 2.41 5.90
C ALA A 54 -6.19 1.49 5.36
N ASP A 55 -7.09 2.06 4.56
CA ASP A 55 -8.18 1.35 3.88
C ASP A 55 -7.71 0.72 2.56
N ILE A 56 -6.76 1.37 1.91
CA ILE A 56 -6.18 1.00 0.61
C ILE A 56 -4.66 1.10 0.74
N ILE A 57 -3.93 0.20 0.09
CA ILE A 57 -2.48 0.29 -0.07
C ILE A 57 -2.20 0.43 -1.56
N ASP A 58 -1.51 1.51 -1.95
CA ASP A 58 -1.02 1.75 -3.30
C ASP A 58 0.46 1.33 -3.36
N ILE A 59 0.79 0.40 -4.26
CA ILE A 59 2.11 -0.24 -4.31
C ILE A 59 2.82 0.15 -5.60
N GLY A 60 3.92 0.89 -5.50
CA GLY A 60 4.75 1.32 -6.62
C GLY A 60 6.12 0.65 -6.63
N GLY A 61 6.49 -0.05 -7.69
CA GLY A 61 7.80 -0.73 -7.84
C GLY A 61 8.87 0.08 -8.56
N GLU A 62 8.49 1.20 -9.18
CA GLU A 62 9.39 2.05 -9.97
C GLU A 62 9.33 3.48 -9.44
N SER A 63 10.49 4.10 -9.26
CA SER A 63 10.60 5.52 -8.95
C SER A 63 10.51 6.29 -10.25
N SER A 64 9.52 7.16 -10.42
CA SER A 64 9.32 7.96 -11.64
C SER A 64 10.23 9.21 -11.68
N ARG A 65 11.51 9.08 -11.30
CA ARG A 65 12.48 10.19 -11.34
C ARG A 65 13.17 10.31 -12.70
#